data_AF-A0A3Q2R0B9-F1
#
_entry.id   AF-A0A3Q2R0B9-F1
#
_cell.length_a   1.000
_cell.length_b   1.000
_cell.length_c   1.000
_cell.angle_alpha   90.00
_cell.angle_beta   90.00
_cell.angle_gamma   90.00
#
_symmetry.space_group_name_H-M   'P 1'
#
loop_
_entity.id
_entity.type
_entity.pdbx_description
1 polymer ?
#
loop_
_entity_poly.entity_id
_entity_poly.type
_entity_poly.pdbx_seq_one_letter_code
_entity_poly.pdbx_strand_id
1 'polypeptide(L)'
;MAKKKRLRLIAEMARKIRAYRELKSRPRESQKYSLDYETMRRPLTGKMLPALAWQDVRRESRLFSLLAGMRMFGVGRMFTRKSWLEEHPEPSYWQVTRVKVDYTAENMDHGRAWGILTYKGKQESEVKEMEKVMYHDWRLIPRDMEQQFRDFQPLPEPPVRYVPYPPLLRAMLLAQRGRAGGRAATEEPALPLKRDVVFNKDYFRRQEQESQRKEGTAV
;
A
#
# COMPACT_ATOMS: atom_id res chain seq x y z
N MET A 1 30.82 36.11 12.75
CA MET A 1 29.57 36.89 12.88
C MET A 1 28.51 36.30 11.95
N ALA A 2 27.42 35.73 12.49
CA ALA A 2 26.35 35.16 11.67
C ALA A 2 25.52 36.27 11.01
N LYS A 3 25.44 36.30 9.68
CA LYS A 3 24.62 37.27 8.94
C LYS A 3 23.14 37.09 9.31
N LYS A 4 22.49 38.12 9.85
CA LYS A 4 21.04 38.12 10.13
C LYS A 4 20.27 37.92 8.81
N LYS A 5 19.48 36.84 8.71
CA LYS A 5 18.66 36.57 7.53
C LYS A 5 17.62 37.69 7.36
N ARG A 6 17.58 38.32 6.18
CA ARG A 6 16.58 39.34 5.82
C ARG A 6 15.21 38.67 5.70
N LEU A 7 14.23 39.15 6.46
CA LEU A 7 12.85 38.64 6.44
C LEU A 7 12.19 38.91 5.07
N ARG A 8 11.59 37.88 4.47
CA ARG A 8 10.88 37.96 3.17
C ARG A 8 9.37 37.83 3.40
N LEU A 9 8.72 38.91 3.83
CA LEU A 9 7.30 38.92 4.20
C LEU A 9 6.38 38.51 3.04
N ILE A 10 6.65 38.98 1.82
CA ILE A 10 5.86 38.64 0.63
C ILE A 10 5.93 37.13 0.33
N ALA A 11 7.11 36.52 0.51
CA ALA A 11 7.27 35.08 0.28
C ALA A 11 6.46 34.25 1.29
N GLU A 12 6.44 34.65 2.56
CA GLU A 12 5.63 34.02 3.60
C GLU A 12 4.13 34.18 3.32
N MET A 13 3.70 35.39 2.93
CA MET A 13 2.31 35.66 2.57
C MET A 13 1.87 34.83 1.36
N ALA A 14 2.68 34.79 0.30
CA ALA A 14 2.39 33.99 -0.90
C ALA A 14 2.36 32.48 -0.60
N ARG A 15 3.16 32.00 0.36
CA ARG A 15 3.12 30.59 0.80
C ARG A 15 1.80 30.28 1.52
N LYS A 16 1.37 31.14 2.46
CA LYS A 16 0.10 30.98 3.18
C LYS A 16 -1.11 31.02 2.24
N ILE A 17 -1.13 31.97 1.30
CA ILE A 17 -2.22 32.10 0.33
C ILE A 17 -2.29 30.88 -0.58
N ARG A 18 -1.15 30.37 -1.07
CA ARG A 18 -1.11 29.15 -1.89
C ARG A 18 -1.64 27.94 -1.14
N ALA A 19 -1.15 27.69 0.08
CA ALA A 19 -1.62 26.58 0.90
C ALA A 19 -3.13 26.67 1.21
N TYR A 20 -3.65 27.87 1.47
CA TYR A 20 -5.08 28.07 1.68
C TYR A 20 -5.91 27.81 0.42
N ARG A 21 -5.45 28.31 -0.74
CA ARG A 21 -6.10 28.06 -2.03
C ARG A 21 -6.08 26.56 -2.36
N GLU A 22 -4.95 25.89 -2.21
CA GLU A 22 -4.81 24.44 -2.41
C GLU A 22 -5.76 23.64 -1.51
N LEU A 23 -5.92 24.04 -0.24
CA LEU A 23 -6.87 23.39 0.66
C LEU A 23 -8.33 23.57 0.19
N LYS A 24 -8.69 24.79 -0.22
CA LYS A 24 -10.05 25.14 -0.62
C LYS A 24 -10.43 24.58 -2.00
N SER A 25 -9.49 24.57 -2.94
CA SER A 25 -9.67 24.07 -4.31
C SER A 25 -9.20 22.62 -4.46
N ARG A 26 -8.98 21.89 -3.36
CA ARG A 26 -8.53 20.50 -3.42
C ARG A 26 -9.58 19.67 -4.17
N PRO A 27 -9.20 18.98 -5.27
CA PRO A 27 -10.13 18.14 -5.99
C PRO A 27 -10.63 17.02 -5.08
N ARG A 28 -11.93 16.73 -5.18
CA ARG A 28 -12.57 15.64 -4.45
C ARG A 28 -12.12 14.29 -5.00
N GLU A 29 -12.39 13.21 -4.27
CA GLU A 29 -11.96 11.88 -4.68
C GLU A 29 -12.74 11.43 -5.92
N SER A 30 -14.01 11.83 -6.00
CA SER A 30 -14.84 11.71 -7.19
C SER A 30 -14.22 12.32 -8.45
N GLN A 31 -13.81 13.58 -8.37
CA GLN A 31 -13.18 14.29 -9.48
C GLN A 31 -11.83 13.66 -9.86
N LYS A 32 -11.01 13.34 -8.85
CA LYS A 32 -9.67 12.79 -9.06
C LYS A 32 -9.69 11.40 -9.69
N TYR A 33 -10.63 10.55 -9.26
CA TYR A 33 -10.66 9.15 -9.64
C TYR A 33 -11.74 8.80 -10.66
N SER A 34 -12.50 9.78 -11.13
CA SER A 34 -13.34 9.69 -12.32
C SER A 34 -12.59 9.07 -13.50
N LEU A 35 -13.32 8.31 -14.30
CA LEU A 35 -12.79 7.56 -15.43
C LEU A 35 -13.86 7.52 -16.52
N ASP A 36 -13.46 7.89 -17.72
CA ASP A 36 -14.25 7.61 -18.93
C ASP A 36 -13.97 6.16 -19.38
N TYR A 37 -15.01 5.34 -19.41
CA TYR A 37 -14.94 3.92 -19.73
C TYR A 37 -14.75 3.64 -21.23
N GLU A 38 -15.06 4.62 -22.09
CA GLU A 38 -14.87 4.48 -23.54
C GLU A 38 -13.41 4.73 -23.89
N THR A 39 -12.86 5.87 -23.45
CA THR A 39 -11.49 6.29 -23.78
C THR A 39 -10.42 5.79 -22.79
N MET A 40 -10.81 5.25 -21.64
CA MET A 40 -9.92 4.86 -20.53
C MET A 40 -9.08 6.04 -19.99
N ARG A 41 -9.59 7.27 -20.12
CA ARG A 41 -8.91 8.50 -19.69
C ARG A 41 -9.54 9.07 -18.42
N ARG A 42 -8.70 9.67 -17.59
CA ARG A 42 -9.15 10.45 -16.44
C ARG A 42 -9.41 11.89 -16.90
N PRO A 43 -10.64 12.41 -16.80
CA PRO A 43 -10.97 13.73 -17.34
C PRO A 43 -10.22 14.86 -16.62
N LEU A 44 -9.94 14.72 -15.32
CA LEU A 44 -9.22 15.75 -14.55
C LEU A 44 -7.76 15.94 -14.99
N THR A 45 -7.07 14.87 -15.40
CA THR A 45 -5.62 14.92 -15.71
C THR A 45 -5.32 14.66 -17.19
N GLY A 46 -6.33 14.29 -17.99
CA GLY A 46 -6.18 13.84 -19.37
C GLY A 46 -5.38 12.54 -19.54
N LYS A 47 -4.88 11.93 -18.47
CA LYS A 47 -4.00 10.76 -18.53
C LYS A 47 -4.80 9.49 -18.80
N MET A 48 -4.29 8.66 -19.72
CA MET A 48 -4.86 7.34 -19.98
C MET A 48 -4.40 6.33 -18.94
N LEU A 49 -5.23 5.33 -18.65
CA LEU A 49 -4.83 4.19 -17.83
C LEU A 49 -3.87 3.26 -18.58
N PRO A 50 -2.98 2.55 -17.88
CA PRO A 50 -2.14 1.51 -18.47
C PRO A 50 -3.00 0.42 -19.15
N ALA A 51 -2.57 -0.05 -20.32
CA ALA A 51 -3.33 -1.02 -21.13
C ALA A 51 -3.69 -2.31 -20.37
N LEU A 52 -2.79 -2.79 -19.50
CA LEU A 52 -3.03 -3.99 -18.68
C LEU A 52 -4.23 -3.83 -17.73
N ALA A 53 -4.55 -2.61 -17.30
CA ALA A 53 -5.67 -2.36 -16.40
C ALA A 53 -7.02 -2.29 -17.11
N TRP A 54 -7.06 -2.23 -18.45
CA TRP A 54 -8.31 -1.99 -19.19
C TRP A 54 -9.28 -3.16 -19.10
N GLN A 55 -8.77 -4.39 -19.08
CA GLN A 55 -9.60 -5.58 -18.92
C GLN A 55 -10.31 -5.58 -17.57
N ASP A 56 -9.57 -5.26 -16.52
CA ASP A 56 -10.07 -5.24 -15.14
C ASP A 56 -11.08 -4.10 -14.94
N VAL A 57 -10.79 -2.92 -15.50
CA VAL A 57 -11.72 -1.77 -15.49
C VAL A 57 -13.10 -2.10 -16.05
N ARG A 58 -13.16 -2.96 -17.08
CA ARG A 58 -14.43 -3.32 -17.74
C ARG A 58 -15.19 -4.44 -17.04
N ARG A 59 -14.52 -5.30 -16.27
CA ARG A 59 -15.10 -6.51 -15.68
C ARG A 59 -15.34 -6.38 -14.18
N GLU A 60 -14.39 -5.78 -13.48
CA GLU A 60 -14.35 -5.74 -12.03
C GLU A 60 -14.92 -4.42 -11.50
N SER A 61 -15.28 -4.43 -10.22
CA SER A 61 -15.87 -3.27 -9.55
C SER A 61 -14.84 -2.54 -8.69
N ARG A 62 -15.11 -1.25 -8.44
CA ARG A 62 -14.43 -0.48 -7.39
C ARG A 62 -14.99 -0.92 -6.04
N LEU A 63 -14.21 -0.75 -4.97
CA LEU A 63 -14.65 -1.10 -3.63
C LEU A 63 -15.95 -0.35 -3.26
N PHE A 64 -15.99 0.97 -3.48
CA PHE A 64 -17.15 1.78 -3.10
C PHE A 64 -18.40 1.52 -3.93
N SER A 65 -18.26 1.11 -5.20
CA SER A 65 -19.41 0.64 -5.99
C SER A 65 -20.08 -0.57 -5.33
N LEU A 66 -19.28 -1.47 -4.72
CA LEU A 66 -19.81 -2.59 -3.94
C LEU A 66 -20.37 -2.13 -2.59
N LEU A 67 -19.65 -1.27 -1.86
CA LEU A 67 -20.07 -0.79 -0.54
C LEU A 67 -21.37 0.02 -0.60
N ALA A 68 -21.55 0.86 -1.63
CA ALA A 68 -22.72 1.72 -1.79
C ALA A 68 -24.03 0.91 -1.91
N GLY A 69 -23.97 -0.29 -2.48
CA GLY A 69 -25.12 -1.20 -2.55
C GLY A 69 -25.46 -1.92 -1.25
N MET A 70 -24.66 -1.75 -0.19
CA MET A 70 -24.82 -2.48 1.08
C MET A 70 -25.31 -1.59 2.21
N ARG A 71 -26.09 -2.19 3.12
CA ARG A 71 -26.49 -1.52 4.37
C ARG A 71 -25.26 -1.14 5.19
N MET A 72 -25.24 0.12 5.66
CA MET A 72 -24.12 0.70 6.42
C MET A 72 -22.76 0.57 5.71
N PHE A 73 -22.75 0.67 4.37
CA PHE A 73 -21.55 0.55 3.55
C PHE A 73 -20.76 -0.75 3.81
N GLY A 74 -21.44 -1.84 4.15
CA GLY A 74 -20.80 -3.15 4.31
C GLY A 74 -19.81 -3.24 5.47
N VAL A 75 -19.92 -2.38 6.50
CA VAL A 75 -19.09 -2.49 7.71
C VAL A 75 -19.22 -3.89 8.32
N GLY A 76 -18.07 -4.52 8.61
CA GLY A 76 -17.95 -5.89 9.10
C GLY A 76 -17.82 -6.95 8.00
N ARG A 77 -18.06 -6.62 6.73
CA ARG A 77 -17.92 -7.56 5.60
C ARG A 77 -16.48 -7.71 5.15
N MET A 78 -16.22 -8.83 4.47
CA MET A 78 -14.92 -9.17 3.91
C MET A 78 -14.87 -8.91 2.41
N PHE A 79 -13.80 -8.26 1.97
CA PHE A 79 -13.53 -7.98 0.56
C PHE A 79 -12.17 -8.53 0.18
N THR A 80 -12.11 -9.18 -0.97
CA THR A 80 -10.86 -9.64 -1.57
C THR A 80 -10.60 -8.88 -2.87
N ARG A 81 -9.45 -9.18 -3.48
CA ARG A 81 -9.06 -8.64 -4.77
C ARG A 81 -8.86 -9.76 -5.78
N LYS A 82 -9.23 -9.53 -7.03
CA LYS A 82 -8.94 -10.48 -8.12
C LYS A 82 -7.42 -10.72 -8.21
N SER A 83 -6.61 -9.67 -8.13
CA SER A 83 -5.14 -9.80 -8.14
C SER A 83 -4.61 -10.75 -7.07
N TRP A 84 -5.20 -10.75 -5.87
CA TRP A 84 -4.78 -11.64 -4.80
C TRP A 84 -5.19 -13.09 -5.01
N LEU A 85 -6.39 -13.32 -5.55
CA LEU A 85 -6.86 -14.66 -5.89
C LEU A 85 -6.01 -15.31 -6.99
N GLU A 86 -5.46 -14.50 -7.90
CA GLU A 86 -4.57 -14.99 -8.97
C GLU A 86 -3.12 -15.16 -8.51
N GLU A 87 -2.61 -14.27 -7.64
CA GLU A 87 -1.21 -14.30 -7.21
C GLU A 87 -0.92 -15.40 -6.19
N HIS A 88 -1.88 -15.67 -5.30
CA HIS A 88 -1.66 -16.48 -4.10
C HIS A 88 -2.84 -17.40 -3.81
N PRO A 89 -2.60 -18.70 -3.51
CA PRO A 89 -3.66 -19.60 -3.07
C PRO A 89 -4.11 -19.30 -1.63
N GLU A 90 -3.28 -18.62 -0.82
CA GLU A 90 -3.62 -18.29 0.55
C GLU A 90 -4.67 -17.16 0.63
N PRO A 91 -5.65 -17.23 1.55
CA PRO A 91 -6.70 -16.24 1.66
C PRO A 91 -6.12 -14.88 2.04
N SER A 92 -6.46 -13.88 1.21
CA SER A 92 -6.12 -12.49 1.44
C SER A 92 -7.37 -11.64 1.30
N TYR A 93 -7.71 -10.91 2.36
CA TYR A 93 -8.93 -10.10 2.42
C TYR A 93 -8.80 -8.95 3.40
N TRP A 94 -9.64 -7.95 3.21
CA TRP A 94 -9.86 -6.86 4.14
C TRP A 94 -11.20 -7.04 4.84
N GLN A 95 -11.20 -6.91 6.16
CA GLN A 95 -12.42 -6.75 6.94
C GLN A 95 -12.68 -5.26 7.16
N VAL A 96 -13.76 -4.74 6.59
CA VAL A 96 -14.07 -3.30 6.65
C VAL A 96 -14.56 -2.93 8.04
N THR A 97 -13.99 -1.87 8.64
CA THR A 97 -14.38 -1.38 9.97
C THR A 97 -14.97 0.03 9.92
N ARG A 98 -14.41 0.91 9.08
CA ARG A 98 -14.86 2.29 8.93
C ARG A 98 -14.87 2.67 7.46
N VAL A 99 -15.85 3.48 7.07
CA VAL A 99 -15.98 3.96 5.70
C VAL A 99 -16.31 5.45 5.74
N LYS A 100 -15.58 6.23 4.95
CA LYS A 100 -15.82 7.65 4.71
C LYS A 100 -16.07 7.85 3.21
N VAL A 101 -17.33 8.06 2.88
CA VAL A 101 -17.79 8.23 1.49
C VAL A 101 -17.61 9.68 1.06
N ASP A 102 -17.29 9.87 -0.22
CA ASP A 102 -17.37 11.16 -0.88
C ASP A 102 -18.82 11.46 -1.28
N TYR A 103 -19.51 12.26 -0.48
CA TYR A 103 -20.91 12.65 -0.72
C TYR A 103 -21.12 13.52 -1.97
N THR A 104 -20.04 13.97 -2.62
CA THR A 104 -20.13 14.72 -3.87
C THR A 104 -20.33 13.84 -5.10
N ALA A 105 -20.09 12.52 -4.97
CA ALA A 105 -20.35 11.56 -6.04
C ALA A 105 -21.84 11.19 -6.04
N GLU A 106 -22.48 11.26 -7.22
CA GLU A 106 -23.91 10.93 -7.39
C GLU A 106 -24.22 9.50 -6.90
N ASN A 107 -23.34 8.55 -7.22
CA ASN A 107 -23.51 7.14 -6.87
C ASN A 107 -22.77 6.72 -5.59
N MET A 108 -22.19 7.67 -4.84
CA MET A 108 -21.40 7.37 -3.63
C MET A 108 -20.28 6.34 -3.88
N ASP A 109 -19.74 6.30 -5.10
CA ASP A 109 -18.82 5.29 -5.61
C ASP A 109 -17.33 5.60 -5.33
N HIS A 110 -17.09 6.58 -4.46
CA HIS A 110 -15.77 7.09 -4.10
C HIS A 110 -15.66 7.39 -2.60
N GLY A 111 -14.44 7.30 -2.06
CA GLY A 111 -14.16 7.58 -0.66
C GLY A 111 -12.89 6.90 -0.14
N ARG A 112 -12.80 6.82 1.20
CA ARG A 112 -11.77 6.12 1.96
C ARG A 112 -12.38 5.07 2.86
N ALA A 113 -11.73 3.91 2.92
CA ALA A 113 -12.13 2.81 3.80
C ALA A 113 -10.97 2.44 4.71
N TRP A 114 -11.30 1.98 5.91
CA TRP A 114 -10.36 1.42 6.86
C TRP A 114 -10.81 0.02 7.24
N GLY A 115 -9.84 -0.86 7.45
CA GLY A 115 -10.12 -2.26 7.73
C GLY A 115 -8.94 -2.96 8.38
N ILE A 116 -9.17 -4.21 8.73
CA ILE A 116 -8.15 -5.14 9.20
C ILE A 116 -7.72 -5.98 7.99
N LEU A 117 -6.42 -6.00 7.71
CA LEU A 117 -5.86 -6.80 6.62
C LEU A 117 -5.54 -8.20 7.14
N THR A 118 -6.03 -9.20 6.43
CA THR A 118 -5.47 -10.55 6.50
C THR A 118 -4.75 -10.80 5.18
N TYR A 119 -3.43 -10.94 5.23
CA TYR A 119 -2.61 -11.16 4.04
C TYR A 119 -1.94 -12.53 4.14
N LYS A 120 -2.20 -13.40 3.16
CA LYS A 120 -1.69 -14.79 3.15
C LYS A 120 -2.00 -15.56 4.43
N GLY A 121 -3.22 -15.42 4.94
CA GLY A 121 -3.64 -16.03 6.20
C GLY A 121 -3.09 -15.40 7.48
N LYS A 122 -2.22 -14.38 7.40
CA LYS A 122 -1.73 -13.65 8.57
C LYS A 122 -2.59 -12.42 8.80
N GLN A 123 -3.34 -12.43 9.89
CA GLN A 123 -4.16 -11.30 10.31
C GLN A 123 -3.28 -10.23 10.97
N GLU A 124 -3.42 -8.98 10.51
CA GLU A 124 -2.85 -7.83 11.20
C GLU A 124 -3.75 -7.42 12.39
N SER A 125 -3.15 -6.94 13.48
CA SER A 125 -3.90 -6.50 14.67
C SER A 125 -4.46 -5.08 14.53
N GLU A 126 -3.85 -4.25 13.68
CA GLU A 126 -4.18 -2.84 13.57
C GLU A 126 -5.14 -2.55 12.42
N VAL A 127 -6.03 -1.58 12.65
CA VAL A 127 -6.90 -1.05 11.61
C VAL A 127 -6.09 -0.09 10.74
N LYS A 128 -5.94 -0.43 9.46
CA LYS A 128 -5.21 0.38 8.47
C LYS A 128 -6.14 0.99 7.43
N GLU A 129 -5.70 2.08 6.82
CA GLU A 129 -6.36 2.64 5.64
C GLU A 129 -6.19 1.68 4.47
N MET A 130 -7.29 1.33 3.82
CA MET A 130 -7.27 0.44 2.68
C MET A 130 -6.64 1.20 1.50
N GLU A 131 -5.56 0.66 0.95
CA GLU A 131 -4.94 1.22 -0.25
C GLU A 131 -5.73 0.82 -1.50
N LYS A 132 -5.53 1.54 -2.62
CA LYS A 132 -6.04 1.16 -3.97
C LYS A 132 -7.56 0.92 -4.03
N VAL A 133 -8.32 1.64 -3.20
CA VAL A 133 -9.79 1.57 -3.17
C VAL A 133 -10.41 1.90 -4.54
N MET A 134 -9.79 2.84 -5.27
CA MET A 134 -10.23 3.27 -6.60
C MET A 134 -9.93 2.29 -7.74
N TYR A 135 -9.27 1.16 -7.46
CA TYR A 135 -8.95 0.16 -8.48
C TYR A 135 -10.18 -0.69 -8.80
N HIS A 136 -10.30 -1.13 -10.05
CA HIS A 136 -11.34 -2.08 -10.46
C HIS A 136 -10.79 -3.48 -10.29
N ASP A 137 -10.69 -3.92 -9.03
CA ASP A 137 -10.06 -5.20 -8.67
C ASP A 137 -10.78 -5.85 -7.50
N TRP A 138 -11.83 -5.21 -6.96
CA TRP A 138 -12.44 -5.62 -5.71
C TRP A 138 -13.59 -6.60 -5.94
N ARG A 139 -13.65 -7.61 -5.08
CA ARG A 139 -14.72 -8.60 -5.05
C ARG A 139 -15.22 -8.79 -3.61
N LEU A 140 -16.54 -8.92 -3.46
CA LEU A 140 -17.17 -9.24 -2.19
C LEU A 140 -17.03 -10.74 -1.92
N ILE A 141 -16.66 -11.11 -0.70
CA ILE A 141 -16.73 -12.50 -0.24
C ILE A 141 -18.17 -12.77 0.25
N PRO A 142 -18.89 -13.76 -0.31
CA PRO A 142 -20.19 -14.21 0.20
C PRO A 142 -20.10 -14.70 1.65
N ARG A 143 -21.17 -14.51 2.45
CA ARG A 143 -21.14 -14.77 3.90
C ARG A 143 -20.87 -16.24 4.24
N ASP A 144 -21.43 -17.11 3.43
CA ASP A 144 -21.27 -18.56 3.41
C ASP A 144 -19.80 -18.98 3.23
N MET A 145 -19.03 -18.22 2.43
CA MET A 145 -17.61 -18.48 2.25
C MET A 145 -16.73 -17.81 3.31
N GLU A 146 -17.20 -16.77 4.00
CA GLU A 146 -16.39 -16.01 4.98
C GLU A 146 -15.76 -16.90 6.07
N GLN A 147 -16.43 -17.98 6.49
CA GLN A 147 -15.89 -18.92 7.48
C GLN A 147 -14.66 -19.67 6.95
N GLN A 148 -14.74 -20.17 5.71
CA GLN A 148 -13.62 -20.90 5.08
C GLN A 148 -12.36 -20.03 4.96
N PHE A 149 -12.54 -18.73 4.72
CA PHE A 149 -11.43 -17.77 4.66
C PHE A 149 -10.83 -17.48 6.05
N ARG A 150 -11.60 -17.62 7.13
CA ARG A 150 -11.12 -17.43 8.52
C ARG A 150 -10.40 -18.65 9.06
N ASP A 151 -10.86 -19.83 8.70
CA ASP A 151 -10.36 -21.10 9.27
C ASP A 151 -9.00 -21.51 8.71
N PHE A 152 -8.43 -20.74 7.78
CA PHE A 152 -7.13 -21.01 7.21
C PHE A 152 -6.01 -20.86 8.24
N GLN A 153 -5.30 -21.97 8.48
CA GLN A 153 -4.10 -21.97 9.30
C GLN A 153 -2.89 -21.63 8.43
N PRO A 154 -2.17 -20.52 8.70
CA PRO A 154 -0.98 -20.19 7.95
C PRO A 154 0.10 -21.26 8.19
N LEU A 155 0.75 -21.67 7.10
CA LEU A 155 1.92 -22.54 7.19
C LEU A 155 2.99 -21.89 8.09
N PRO A 156 3.70 -22.67 8.92
CA PRO A 156 4.76 -22.14 9.77
C PRO A 156 5.81 -21.44 8.92
N GLU A 157 6.36 -20.33 9.43
CA GLU A 157 7.40 -19.60 8.72
C GLU A 157 8.59 -20.53 8.45
N PRO A 158 9.14 -20.54 7.22
CA PRO A 158 10.26 -21.40 6.91
C PRO A 158 11.45 -21.03 7.83
N PRO A 159 12.22 -22.02 8.31
CA PRO A 159 13.34 -21.76 9.18
C PRO A 159 14.38 -20.87 8.49
N VAL A 160 15.11 -20.10 9.30
CA VAL A 160 16.18 -19.22 8.83
C VAL A 160 17.22 -20.05 8.06
N ARG A 161 17.40 -19.73 6.79
CA ARG A 161 18.41 -20.36 5.94
C ARG A 161 19.75 -19.68 6.17
N TYR A 162 20.83 -20.46 6.20
CA TYR A 162 22.19 -19.96 6.30
C TYR A 162 22.88 -20.12 4.96
N VAL A 163 23.61 -19.10 4.52
CA VAL A 163 24.34 -19.11 3.24
C VAL A 163 25.81 -18.79 3.51
N PRO A 164 26.76 -19.43 2.80
CA PRO A 164 28.17 -19.10 2.94
C PRO A 164 28.44 -17.63 2.62
N TYR A 165 29.39 -17.03 3.33
CA TYR A 165 29.86 -15.68 2.98
C TYR A 165 30.50 -15.66 1.59
N PRO A 166 30.42 -14.52 0.86
CA PRO A 166 31.17 -14.33 -0.38
C PRO A 166 32.68 -14.59 -0.19
N PRO A 167 33.40 -15.07 -1.22
CA PRO A 167 34.76 -15.61 -1.09
C PRO A 167 35.75 -14.70 -0.35
N LEU A 168 35.73 -13.40 -0.65
CA LEU A 168 36.63 -12.43 -0.01
C LEU A 168 36.30 -12.24 1.48
N LEU A 169 35.03 -12.05 1.82
CA LEU A 169 34.59 -11.88 3.21
C LEU A 169 34.84 -13.14 4.03
N ARG A 170 34.58 -14.32 3.45
CA ARG A 170 34.92 -15.62 4.05
C ARG A 170 36.41 -15.68 4.40
N ALA A 171 37.30 -15.35 3.46
CA ALA A 171 38.75 -15.36 3.68
C ALA A 171 39.18 -14.36 4.76
N MET A 172 38.62 -13.14 4.75
CA MET A 172 38.92 -12.11 5.76
C MET A 172 38.49 -12.54 7.17
N LEU A 173 37.30 -13.14 7.31
CA LEU A 173 36.79 -13.64 8.59
C LEU A 173 37.65 -14.78 9.14
N LEU A 174 38.07 -15.71 8.28
CA LEU A 174 38.96 -16.80 8.66
C LEU A 174 40.35 -16.27 9.08
N ALA A 175 40.88 -15.29 8.35
CA ALA A 175 42.17 -14.66 8.68
C ALA A 175 42.13 -13.89 10.01
N GLN A 176 41.05 -13.17 10.31
CA GLN A 176 40.86 -12.48 11.59
C GLN A 176 40.77 -13.46 12.77
N ARG A 177 40.01 -14.56 12.62
CA ARG A 177 39.87 -15.60 13.66
C ARG A 177 41.21 -16.26 13.99
N GLY A 178 42.03 -16.55 12.98
CA GLY A 178 43.36 -17.10 13.16
C GLY A 178 44.33 -16.16 13.89
N ARG A 179 44.18 -14.84 13.71
CA ARG A 179 44.99 -13.83 14.43
C ARG A 179 44.57 -13.63 15.88
N ALA A 180 43.31 -13.87 16.22
CA ALA A 180 42.77 -13.64 17.57
C ALA A 180 43.08 -14.78 18.57
N GLY A 181 43.93 -15.75 18.21
CA GLY A 181 44.36 -16.83 19.11
C GLY A 181 43.28 -17.86 19.46
N GLY A 182 42.12 -17.83 18.79
CA GLY A 182 41.05 -18.80 18.99
C GLY A 182 41.41 -20.15 18.35
N ARG A 183 41.16 -21.25 19.08
CA ARG A 183 41.21 -22.63 18.56
C ARG A 183 40.60 -22.69 17.16
N ALA A 184 41.23 -23.45 16.26
CA ALA A 184 40.78 -23.68 14.89
C ALA A 184 39.31 -24.15 14.88
N ALA A 185 38.39 -23.20 14.81
CA ALA A 185 36.97 -23.48 14.75
C ALA A 185 36.71 -24.08 13.37
N THR A 186 36.37 -25.36 13.34
CA THR A 186 36.07 -26.16 12.15
C THR A 186 34.76 -25.71 11.47
N GLU A 187 34.04 -24.78 12.08
CA GLU A 187 32.75 -24.29 11.61
C GLU A 187 32.91 -23.18 10.57
N GLU A 188 32.38 -23.45 9.37
CA GLU A 188 32.34 -22.45 8.31
C GLU A 188 31.50 -21.25 8.74
N PRO A 189 32.02 -20.01 8.58
CA PRO A 189 31.21 -18.83 8.84
C PRO A 189 30.05 -18.82 7.82
N ALA A 190 28.82 -18.78 8.33
CA ALA A 190 27.62 -18.67 7.52
C ALA A 190 26.83 -17.41 7.89
N LEU A 191 26.27 -16.75 6.88
CA LEU A 191 25.40 -15.59 7.03
C LEU A 191 23.96 -16.08 7.24
N PRO A 192 23.31 -15.76 8.37
CA PRO A 192 21.88 -16.01 8.52
C PRO A 192 21.10 -15.13 7.53
N LEU A 193 20.33 -15.73 6.64
CA LEU A 193 19.35 -15.02 5.81
C LEU A 193 18.10 -14.70 6.63
N LYS A 194 18.27 -13.99 7.75
CA LYS A 194 17.15 -13.34 8.42
C LYS A 194 16.80 -12.10 7.61
N ARG A 195 15.56 -12.04 7.12
CA ARG A 195 15.01 -10.80 6.58
C ARG A 195 14.68 -9.88 7.75
N ASP A 196 15.69 -9.24 8.31
CA ASP A 196 15.47 -8.09 9.20
C ASP A 196 15.00 -6.95 8.29
N VAL A 197 13.69 -6.90 8.01
CA VAL A 197 13.09 -5.92 7.12
C VAL A 197 13.02 -4.57 7.85
N VAL A 198 14.18 -3.92 8.00
CA VAL A 198 14.26 -2.55 8.56
C VAL A 198 13.62 -1.55 7.60
N PHE A 199 13.68 -1.82 6.30
CA PHE A 199 13.07 -1.01 5.25
C PHE A 199 12.08 -1.85 4.43
N ASN A 200 10.84 -1.95 4.90
CA ASN A 200 9.78 -2.63 4.16
C ASN A 200 9.45 -1.84 2.86
N LYS A 201 8.92 -2.48 1.82
CA LYS A 201 8.36 -1.79 0.64
C LYS A 201 7.38 -0.68 1.03
N ASP A 202 6.69 -0.85 2.15
CA ASP A 202 5.76 0.15 2.71
C ASP A 202 6.46 1.40 3.26
N TYR A 203 7.73 1.30 3.67
CA TYR A 203 8.57 2.46 4.03
C TYR A 203 8.85 3.32 2.79
N PHE A 204 9.32 2.69 1.70
CA PHE A 204 9.58 3.40 0.44
C PHE A 204 8.31 3.96 -0.20
N ARG A 205 7.21 3.20 -0.19
CA ARG A 205 5.90 3.70 -0.66
C ARG A 205 5.41 4.90 0.14
N ARG A 206 5.56 4.90 1.46
CA ARG A 206 5.21 6.07 2.28
C ARG A 206 6.05 7.29 1.89
N GLN A 207 7.34 7.10 1.68
CA GLN A 207 8.25 8.15 1.25
C GLN A 207 7.90 8.72 -0.13
N GLU A 208 7.52 7.86 -1.09
CA GLU A 208 7.04 8.28 -2.42
C GLU A 208 5.67 8.97 -2.36
N GLN A 209 4.75 8.49 -1.54
CA GLN A 209 3.46 9.16 -1.34
C GLN A 209 3.66 10.55 -0.71
N GLU A 210 4.61 10.70 0.20
CA GLU A 210 4.99 11.99 0.78
C GLU A 210 5.66 12.92 -0.24
N SER A 211 6.45 12.41 -1.19
CA SER A 211 7.02 13.23 -2.26
C SER A 211 5.95 13.66 -3.27
N GLN A 212 5.08 12.75 -3.71
CA GLN A 212 4.00 13.06 -4.65
C GLN A 212 2.95 14.02 -4.06
N ARG A 213 2.69 13.96 -2.75
CA ARG A 213 1.84 14.95 -2.05
C ARG A 213 2.43 16.37 -2.10
N LYS A 214 3.75 16.52 -2.27
CA LYS A 214 4.43 17.82 -2.35
C LYS A 214 4.41 18.41 -3.78
N GLU A 215 4.20 17.59 -4.81
CA GLU A 215 4.27 18.01 -6.23
C GLU A 215 2.90 18.28 -6.88
N GLY A 216 1.91 18.71 -6.09
CA GLY A 216 0.54 18.91 -6.56
C GLY A 216 0.37 20.04 -7.59
N THR A 217 0.70 19.78 -8.85
CA THR A 217 0.27 20.60 -9.99
C THR A 217 -0.67 19.76 -10.85
N ALA A 218 -1.92 20.22 -11.00
CA ALA A 218 -2.82 19.68 -12.01
C ALA A 218 -2.39 20.22 -13.38
N VAL A 219 -2.22 19.32 -14.35
CA VAL A 219 -2.08 19.66 -15.78
C VAL A 219 -3.40 19.30 -16.45
#